data_AF-A0A5B0LR72-F1
#
_entry.id   AF-A0A5B0LR72-F1
#
_cell.length_a   1.000
_cell.length_b   1.000
_cell.length_c   1.000
_cell.angle_alpha   90.00
_cell.angle_beta   90.00
_cell.angle_gamma   90.00
#
_symmetry.space_group_name_H-M   'P 1'
#
loop_
_entity.id
_entity.type
_entity.pdbx_description
1 polymer ?
#
loop_
_entity_poly.entity_id
_entity_poly.type
_entity_poly.pdbx_seq_one_letter_code
_entity_poly.pdbx_strand_id
1 'polypeptide(L)'
;MHFSNFSNLLSVIFTLLIVIACATGLSTCPRSHYGYCTFEDRGTIPINYAFGPVYVPNPSTSNSFSCERSQLPFGTPKGTCCVNSVGDVDSRRPDDPLIIYYDDYFKNGCREAPSN
;
A
#
# COMPACT_ATOMS: atom_id res chain seq x y z
N MET A 1 -20.83 33.27 29.64
CA MET A 1 -19.71 32.33 29.46
C MET A 1 -20.20 31.20 28.55
N HIS A 2 -20.13 31.37 27.24
CA HIS A 2 -20.66 30.39 26.27
C HIS A 2 -19.65 30.25 25.12
N PHE A 3 -18.46 29.74 25.43
CA PHE A 3 -17.39 29.51 24.44
C PHE A 3 -16.70 28.14 24.59
N SER A 4 -17.06 27.34 25.60
CA SER A 4 -16.35 26.10 25.95
C SER A 4 -16.84 24.86 25.19
N ASN A 5 -18.03 24.89 24.59
CA ASN A 5 -18.58 23.74 23.87
C ASN A 5 -18.17 23.70 22.38
N PHE A 6 -17.88 24.85 21.77
CA PHE A 6 -17.47 24.92 20.37
C PHE A 6 -16.07 24.35 20.14
N SER A 7 -15.11 24.61 21.04
CA SER A 7 -13.74 24.09 20.93
C SER A 7 -13.67 22.57 21.08
N ASN A 8 -14.51 21.97 21.94
CA ASN A 8 -14.58 20.52 22.09
C ASN A 8 -15.20 19.84 20.85
N LEU A 9 -16.26 20.43 20.29
CA LEU A 9 -16.87 19.93 19.06
C LEU A 9 -15.90 20.00 17.88
N LEU A 10 -15.19 21.13 17.72
CA LEU A 10 -14.15 21.31 16.70
C LEU A 10 -13.00 20.32 16.89
N SER A 11 -12.55 20.10 18.13
CA SER A 11 -11.49 19.13 18.44
C SER A 11 -11.89 17.71 18.07
N VAL A 12 -13.13 17.29 18.34
CA VAL A 12 -13.66 15.98 17.95
C VAL A 12 -13.77 15.86 16.43
N ILE A 13 -14.21 16.90 15.73
CA ILE A 13 -14.29 16.89 14.27
C ILE A 13 -12.88 16.77 13.66
N PHE A 14 -11.90 17.52 14.18
CA PHE A 14 -10.51 17.44 13.72
C PHE A 14 -9.88 16.08 13.98
N THR A 15 -10.08 15.48 15.16
CA THR A 15 -9.58 14.13 15.42
C THR A 15 -10.27 13.09 14.55
N LEU A 16 -11.58 13.22 14.30
CA LEU A 16 -12.31 12.34 13.39
C LEU A 16 -11.77 12.45 11.95
N LEU A 17 -11.50 13.66 11.46
CA LEU A 17 -10.95 13.89 10.12
C LEU A 17 -9.53 13.32 9.96
N ILE A 18 -8.68 13.45 10.98
CA ILE A 18 -7.34 12.85 11.00
C ILE A 18 -7.42 11.32 10.97
N VAL A 19 -8.35 10.73 11.75
CA VAL A 19 -8.59 9.29 11.75
C VAL A 19 -9.12 8.81 10.40
N ILE A 20 -10.02 9.56 9.76
CA ILE A 20 -10.57 9.22 8.43
C ILE A 20 -9.47 9.29 7.36
N ALA A 21 -8.57 10.29 7.41
CA ALA A 21 -7.45 10.40 6.47
C ALA A 21 -6.50 9.19 6.60
N CYS A 22 -6.10 8.84 7.83
CA CYS A 22 -5.18 7.73 8.08
C CYS A 22 -5.80 6.34 7.80
N ALA A 23 -7.13 6.24 7.72
CA ALA A 23 -7.85 4.98 7.51
C ALA A 23 -8.08 4.64 6.03
N THR A 24 -7.73 5.52 5.08
CA THR A 24 -8.10 5.27 3.67
C THR A 24 -7.33 4.11 3.03
N GLY A 25 -6.23 3.64 3.63
CA GLY A 25 -5.44 2.51 3.12
C GLY A 25 -4.88 2.76 1.71
N LEU A 26 -4.93 4.01 1.24
CA LEU A 26 -4.45 4.43 -0.06
C LEU A 26 -2.96 4.71 0.02
N SER A 27 -2.22 4.05 -0.85
CA SER A 27 -0.81 4.27 -1.10
C SER A 27 -0.63 5.08 -2.38
N THR A 28 0.43 5.89 -2.48
CA THR A 28 0.73 6.65 -3.70
C THR A 28 2.14 6.34 -4.19
N CYS A 29 2.29 6.10 -5.49
CA CYS A 29 3.59 6.00 -6.14
C CYS A 29 3.87 7.21 -7.03
N PRO A 30 5.16 7.58 -7.22
CA PRO A 30 5.56 8.45 -8.32
C PRO A 30 5.06 7.87 -9.66
N ARG A 31 4.71 8.74 -10.61
CA ARG A 31 4.15 8.33 -11.91
C ARG A 31 5.09 7.43 -12.73
N SER A 32 6.40 7.52 -12.48
CA SER A 32 7.43 6.71 -13.12
C SER A 32 7.67 5.36 -12.44
N HIS A 33 6.98 5.06 -11.32
CA HIS A 33 7.16 3.85 -10.54
C HIS A 33 5.97 2.91 -10.72
N TYR A 34 6.22 1.63 -10.48
CA TYR A 34 5.23 0.58 -10.49
C TYR A 34 4.72 0.33 -9.06
N GLY A 35 3.40 0.37 -8.87
CA GLY A 35 2.75 0.11 -7.59
C GLY A 35 2.38 -1.37 -7.45
N TYR A 36 2.69 -1.96 -6.30
CA TYR A 36 2.40 -3.35 -5.97
C TYR A 36 1.84 -3.46 -4.55
N CYS A 37 1.10 -4.53 -4.29
CA CYS A 37 0.85 -4.98 -2.94
C CYS A 37 1.90 -6.02 -2.59
N THR A 38 2.51 -5.90 -1.43
CA THR A 38 3.59 -6.77 -0.99
C THR A 38 3.40 -7.22 0.43
N PHE A 39 3.68 -8.49 0.69
CA PHE A 39 3.84 -9.03 2.03
C PHE A 39 5.30 -9.42 2.25
N GLU A 40 5.89 -8.93 3.34
CA GLU A 40 7.25 -9.28 3.77
C GLU A 40 7.21 -10.56 4.60
N ASP A 41 7.71 -11.66 4.04
CA ASP A 41 7.81 -12.95 4.73
C ASP A 41 9.08 -13.01 5.60
N ARG A 42 8.91 -12.67 6.88
CA ARG A 42 9.96 -12.75 7.90
C ARG A 42 10.22 -14.17 8.41
N GLY A 43 9.47 -15.17 7.92
CA GLY A 43 9.69 -16.58 8.24
C GLY A 43 10.85 -17.20 7.46
N THR A 44 11.32 -16.55 6.39
CA THR A 44 12.45 -17.01 5.57
C THR A 44 13.70 -16.18 5.81
N ILE A 45 14.87 -16.81 5.67
CA ILE A 45 16.18 -16.13 5.70
C ILE A 45 16.97 -16.58 4.45
N PRO A 46 17.28 -15.67 3.51
CA PRO A 46 16.90 -14.25 3.49
C PRO A 46 15.39 -14.03 3.38
N ILE A 47 14.94 -12.81 3.72
CA ILE A 47 13.53 -12.42 3.68
C ILE A 47 13.02 -12.50 2.23
N ASN A 48 11.81 -13.03 2.07
CA ASN A 48 11.14 -13.05 0.78
C ASN A 48 9.97 -12.05 0.77
N TYR A 49 9.64 -11.55 -0.40
CA TYR A 49 8.53 -10.64 -0.61
C TYR A 49 7.52 -11.30 -1.54
N ALA A 50 6.29 -11.46 -1.07
CA ALA A 50 5.17 -11.91 -1.89
C ALA A 50 4.50 -10.70 -2.53
N PHE A 51 4.58 -10.58 -3.85
CA PHE A 51 3.98 -9.52 -4.64
C PHE A 51 2.63 -9.94 -5.22
N GLY A 52 1.68 -9.02 -5.19
CA GLY A 52 0.33 -9.19 -5.73
C GLY A 52 -0.18 -7.90 -6.38
N PRO A 53 -1.28 -8.02 -7.14
CA PRO A 53 -1.85 -6.89 -7.85
C PRO A 53 -2.44 -5.87 -6.88
N VAL A 54 -2.48 -4.62 -7.34
CA VAL A 54 -3.06 -3.49 -6.60
C VAL A 54 -4.46 -3.18 -7.12
N TYR A 55 -5.33 -2.67 -6.26
CA TYR A 55 -6.58 -2.06 -6.72
C TYR A 55 -6.37 -0.58 -6.99
N VAL A 56 -6.59 -0.15 -8.23
CA VAL A 56 -6.52 1.26 -8.62
C VAL A 56 -7.95 1.79 -8.82
N PRO A 57 -8.47 2.67 -7.93
CA PRO A 57 -9.85 3.16 -8.02
C PRO A 57 -10.12 3.94 -9.31
N ASN A 58 -9.12 4.67 -9.83
CA ASN A 58 -9.22 5.42 -11.08
C ASN A 58 -7.88 5.41 -11.84
N PRO A 59 -7.66 4.44 -12.74
CA PRO A 59 -6.38 4.26 -13.43
C PRO A 59 -6.02 5.41 -14.38
N SER A 60 -6.99 6.23 -14.76
CA SER A 60 -6.79 7.32 -15.73
C SER A 60 -6.34 8.63 -15.10
N THR A 61 -6.47 8.80 -13.78
CA THR A 61 -6.26 10.10 -13.12
C THR A 61 -5.47 10.04 -11.82
N SER A 62 -5.29 8.86 -11.22
CA SER A 62 -4.63 8.76 -9.91
C SER A 62 -3.50 7.75 -9.91
N ASN A 63 -2.36 8.16 -9.33
CA ASN A 63 -1.26 7.26 -8.97
C ASN A 63 -1.50 6.60 -7.59
N SER A 64 -2.69 6.79 -7.03
CA SER A 64 -3.10 6.19 -5.77
C SER A 64 -3.67 4.80 -5.98
N PHE A 65 -3.27 3.85 -5.16
CA PHE A 65 -3.73 2.47 -5.19
C PHE A 65 -3.99 1.97 -3.78
N SER A 66 -4.74 0.89 -3.64
CA SER A 66 -5.05 0.26 -2.35
C SER A 66 -4.74 -1.22 -2.39
N CYS A 67 -4.33 -1.75 -1.23
CA CYS A 67 -4.10 -3.17 -1.00
C CYS A 67 -5.24 -3.87 -0.24
N GLU A 68 -6.32 -3.16 0.05
CA GLU A 68 -7.48 -3.70 0.78
C GLU A 68 -8.12 -4.92 0.09
N ARG A 69 -8.05 -4.97 -1.24
CA ARG A 69 -8.59 -6.07 -2.06
C ARG A 69 -7.54 -7.08 -2.50
N SER A 70 -6.30 -6.93 -2.06
CA SER A 70 -5.23 -7.83 -2.46
C SER A 70 -5.47 -9.20 -1.83
N GLN A 71 -5.49 -10.26 -2.65
CA GLN A 71 -5.75 -11.64 -2.20
C GLN A 71 -4.45 -12.38 -1.85
N LEU A 72 -3.39 -11.64 -1.53
CA LEU A 72 -2.13 -12.22 -1.10
C LEU A 72 -2.39 -13.20 0.07
N PRO A 73 -1.94 -14.46 -0.02
CA PRO A 73 -2.33 -15.51 0.92
C PRO A 73 -1.73 -15.34 2.32
N PHE A 74 -0.90 -14.32 2.53
CA PHE A 74 -0.11 -14.13 3.75
C PHE A 74 -0.25 -12.73 4.32
N GLY A 75 -0.65 -12.66 5.59
CA GLY A 75 -0.65 -11.45 6.43
C GLY A 75 -1.43 -10.27 5.86
N THR A 76 -1.10 -9.07 6.36
CA THR A 76 -1.67 -7.81 5.85
C THR A 76 -0.72 -7.24 4.79
N PRO A 77 -1.13 -7.21 3.51
CA PRO A 77 -0.28 -6.67 2.45
C PRO A 77 -0.15 -5.15 2.59
N LYS A 78 1.04 -4.65 2.25
CA LYS A 78 1.38 -3.23 2.24
C LYS A 78 1.59 -2.74 0.82
N GLY A 79 1.35 -1.45 0.58
CA GLY A 79 1.71 -0.84 -0.69
C GLY A 79 3.21 -0.70 -0.84
N THR A 80 3.73 -1.02 -2.01
CA THR A 80 5.15 -0.88 -2.38
C THR A 80 5.26 -0.21 -3.74
N CYS A 81 6.23 0.68 -3.89
CA CYS A 81 6.60 1.31 -5.14
C CYS A 81 7.97 0.81 -5.60
N CYS A 82 8.06 0.31 -6.84
CA CYS A 82 9.32 -0.10 -7.46
C CYS A 82 9.67 0.80 -8.65
N VAL A 83 10.96 1.08 -8.83
CA VAL A 83 11.45 1.84 -9.99
C VAL A 83 11.31 1.01 -11.27
N ASN A 84 11.68 -0.26 -11.18
CA ASN A 84 11.55 -1.23 -12.28
C ASN A 84 10.36 -2.17 -12.03
N SER A 85 9.79 -2.70 -13.11
CA SER A 85 8.80 -3.78 -12.99
C SER A 85 9.48 -5.03 -12.42
N VAL A 86 8.86 -5.65 -11.42
CA VAL A 86 9.34 -6.91 -10.81
C VAL A 86 8.83 -8.15 -11.54
N GLY A 87 7.99 -7.96 -12.56
CA GLY A 87 7.30 -9.02 -13.27
C GLY A 87 5.81 -8.69 -13.45
N ASP A 88 5.12 -9.55 -14.18
CA ASP A 88 3.69 -9.42 -14.40
C ASP A 88 2.93 -10.08 -13.24
N VAL A 89 2.44 -9.23 -12.32
CA VAL A 89 1.60 -9.66 -11.18
C VAL A 89 0.12 -9.72 -11.55
N ASP A 90 -0.30 -9.01 -12.61
CA ASP A 90 -1.70 -8.84 -12.97
C ASP A 90 -2.23 -10.05 -13.75
N SER A 91 -1.36 -10.76 -14.48
CA SER A 91 -1.72 -12.01 -15.17
C SER A 91 -1.70 -13.25 -14.27
N ARG A 92 -1.22 -13.12 -13.03
CA ARG A 92 -1.20 -14.23 -12.07
C ARG A 92 -2.56 -14.41 -11.43
N ARG A 93 -2.80 -15.62 -10.92
CA ARG A 93 -4.02 -15.88 -10.14
C ARG A 93 -3.92 -15.11 -8.81
N PRO A 94 -5.06 -14.65 -8.25
CA PRO A 94 -5.03 -13.89 -7.00
C PRO A 94 -4.37 -14.62 -5.82
N ASP A 95 -4.40 -15.95 -5.83
CA ASP A 95 -3.80 -16.86 -4.84
C ASP A 95 -2.37 -17.31 -5.18
N ASP A 96 -1.80 -16.86 -6.31
CA ASP A 96 -0.46 -17.22 -6.78
C ASP A 96 0.49 -16.01 -6.73
N PRO A 97 0.99 -15.64 -5.54
CA PRO A 97 1.87 -14.49 -5.38
C PRO A 97 3.18 -14.64 -6.15
N LEU A 98 3.67 -13.54 -6.69
CA LEU A 98 5.01 -13.50 -7.24
C LEU A 98 6.03 -13.37 -6.09
N ILE A 99 6.79 -14.42 -5.83
CA ILE A 99 7.82 -14.41 -4.78
C ILE A 99 9.10 -13.77 -5.33
N ILE A 100 9.53 -12.67 -4.70
CA ILE A 100 10.75 -11.94 -5.01
C ILE A 100 11.68 -12.01 -3.80
N TYR A 101 12.93 -12.40 -4.02
CA TYR A 101 13.94 -12.47 -2.97
C TYR A 101 14.38 -11.07 -2.53
N TYR A 102 14.89 -10.96 -1.30
CA TYR A 102 15.41 -9.71 -0.73
C TYR A 102 16.28 -8.92 -1.72
N ASP A 103 17.30 -9.52 -2.31
CA ASP A 103 18.23 -8.81 -3.19
C ASP A 103 17.56 -8.25 -4.45
N ASP A 104 16.61 -8.99 -5.03
CA ASP A 104 15.87 -8.56 -6.22
C ASP A 104 14.87 -7.44 -5.89
N TYR A 105 14.31 -7.43 -4.67
CA TYR A 105 13.48 -6.33 -4.18
C TYR A 105 14.27 -5.00 -4.21
N PHE A 106 15.50 -4.99 -3.67
CA PHE A 106 16.34 -3.78 -3.69
C PHE A 106 16.87 -3.45 -5.07
N LYS A 107 17.24 -4.45 -5.87
CA LYS A 107 17.74 -4.26 -7.24
C LYS A 107 16.70 -3.62 -8.15
N ASN A 108 15.42 -3.91 -7.94
CA ASN A 108 14.30 -3.27 -8.65
C ASN A 108 13.91 -1.89 -8.07
N GLY A 109 14.62 -1.43 -7.03
CA GLY A 109 14.38 -0.14 -6.40
C GLY A 109 13.06 -0.08 -5.61
N CYS A 110 12.57 -1.22 -5.13
CA CYS A 110 11.32 -1.31 -4.38
C CYS A 110 11.44 -0.70 -2.99
N ARG A 111 10.40 0.03 -2.56
CA ARG A 111 10.28 0.66 -1.25
C ARG A 111 8.82 0.68 -0.81
N GLU A 112 8.56 0.57 0.48
CA GLU A 112 7.21 0.74 1.04
C GLU A 112 6.65 2.10 0.59
N ALA A 113 5.43 2.08 0.07
CA ALA A 113 4.76 3.27 -0.43
C ALA A 113 4.27 4.12 0.75
N PRO A 114 4.31 5.47 0.66
CA PRO A 114 3.67 6.31 1.65
C PRO A 114 2.17 6.05 1.65
N SER A 115 1.63 5.74 2.83
CA SER A 115 0.19 5.73 3.08
C SER A 115 -0.28 7.17 3.30
N ASN A 116 -1.35 7.54 2.59
CA ASN A 116 -2.01 8.84 2.68
C ASN A 116 -3.20 8.81 3.64
#